data_AF-V4PBG5-F1
#
_entry.id   AF-V4PBG5-F1
#
_cell.length_a   1.000
_cell.length_b   1.000
_cell.length_c   1.000
_cell.angle_alpha   90.00
_cell.angle_beta   90.00
_cell.angle_gamma   90.00
#
_symmetry.space_group_name_H-M   'P 1'
#
loop_
_entity.id
_entity.type
_entity.pdbx_description
1 polymer ?
#
loop_
_entity_poly.entity_id
_entity_poly.type
_entity_poly.pdbx_seq_one_letter_code
_entity_poly.pdbx_strand_id
1 'polypeptide(L)'
;MKITNTFVRIADDSQAVMGLIPKVKDGKPSVARMHYDLLSEHPYEYDLDAFNFEIWCRRNAIPDQDRDHHQAAFFSKGHPCMRASPLTKTHGFGAHYNGSGKIAIYPVDSKAYQKLLNDPENRVEMAMRSKRPDASTQLARTHPGRRVHAPQSHA
;
A
#
# COMPACT_ATOMS: atom_id res chain seq x y z
N MET A 1 -2.20 -12.37 -9.85
CA MET A 1 -0.76 -12.41 -9.47
C MET A 1 -0.69 -12.13 -7.98
N LYS A 2 -0.09 -13.03 -7.20
CA LYS A 2 -0.01 -12.91 -5.74
C LYS A 2 1.24 -12.11 -5.34
N ILE A 3 1.08 -11.11 -4.48
CA ILE A 3 2.22 -10.34 -3.94
C ILE A 3 2.80 -11.15 -2.77
N THR A 4 4.10 -11.44 -2.81
CA THR A 4 4.82 -12.21 -1.79
C THR A 4 6.19 -11.57 -1.53
N ASN A 5 6.77 -11.82 -0.36
CA ASN A 5 8.09 -11.31 0.08
C ASN A 5 8.29 -9.85 -0.32
N THR A 6 7.31 -9.01 -0.01
CA THR A 6 7.27 -7.62 -0.44
C THR A 6 6.97 -6.72 0.74
N PHE A 7 7.81 -5.72 0.96
CA PHE A 7 7.59 -4.70 1.96
C PHE A 7 7.19 -3.38 1.30
N VAL A 8 5.98 -2.93 1.56
CA VAL A 8 5.49 -1.61 1.15
C VAL A 8 5.89 -0.58 2.21
N ARG A 9 6.87 0.25 1.90
CA ARG A 9 7.24 1.42 2.71
C ARG A 9 6.26 2.57 2.50
N ILE A 10 6.20 3.49 3.47
CA ILE A 10 5.34 4.67 3.38
C ILE A 10 5.68 5.54 2.15
N ALA A 11 4.71 6.32 1.69
CA ALA A 11 4.87 7.22 0.55
C ALA A 11 5.96 8.28 0.83
N ASP A 12 6.68 8.72 -0.21
CA ASP A 12 7.70 9.77 -0.12
C ASP A 12 7.12 11.14 0.28
N ASP A 13 5.86 11.39 -0.06
CA ASP A 13 5.14 12.61 0.32
C ASP A 13 4.43 12.52 1.68
N SER A 14 4.58 11.40 2.40
CA SER A 14 4.03 11.21 3.73
C SER A 14 4.83 11.99 4.78
N GLN A 15 4.12 12.72 5.65
CA GLN A 15 4.72 13.48 6.76
C GLN A 15 4.71 12.70 8.09
N ALA A 16 4.23 11.46 8.08
CA ALA A 16 4.09 10.66 9.28
C ALA A 16 5.47 10.14 9.74
N VAL A 17 5.88 10.53 10.94
CA VAL A 17 7.12 10.08 11.60
C VAL A 17 6.91 8.88 12.53
N MET A 18 5.64 8.51 12.77
CA MET A 18 5.22 7.37 13.58
C MET A 18 3.92 6.80 13.05
N GLY A 19 3.55 5.59 13.48
CA GLY A 19 2.23 5.01 13.18
C GLY A 19 1.08 5.80 13.82
N LEU A 20 0.21 6.38 13.01
CA LEU A 20 -0.95 7.15 13.44
C LEU A 20 -2.22 6.30 13.32
N ILE A 21 -2.69 5.75 14.43
CA ILE A 21 -3.93 4.95 14.46
C ILE A 21 -5.10 5.82 13.94
N PRO A 22 -5.78 5.43 12.84
CA PRO A 22 -6.89 6.19 12.32
C PRO A 22 -8.00 6.34 13.37
N LYS A 23 -8.53 7.55 13.54
CA LYS A 23 -9.65 7.81 14.44
C LYS A 23 -10.98 7.35 13.80
N VAL A 24 -11.89 6.84 14.62
CA VAL A 24 -13.30 6.66 14.21
C VAL A 24 -13.96 8.04 14.23
N LYS A 25 -14.61 8.43 13.13
CA LYS A 25 -15.38 9.68 13.03
C LYS A 25 -16.85 9.34 12.89
N ASP A 26 -17.73 10.09 13.55
CA ASP A 26 -19.19 10.00 13.39
C ASP A 26 -19.77 8.60 13.61
N GLY A 27 -19.15 7.82 14.50
CA GLY A 27 -19.56 6.44 14.82
C GLY A 27 -19.32 5.41 13.71
N LYS A 28 -18.81 5.80 12.53
CA LYS A 28 -18.50 4.87 11.43
C LYS A 28 -16.99 4.78 11.20
N PRO A 29 -16.39 3.58 11.21
CA PRO A 29 -14.97 3.45 10.94
C PRO A 29 -14.67 3.84 9.49
N SER A 30 -13.63 4.64 9.29
CA SER A 30 -13.11 4.95 7.95
C SER A 30 -12.47 3.71 7.32
N VAL A 31 -12.24 3.73 6.01
CA VAL A 31 -11.47 2.65 5.33
C VAL A 31 -10.09 2.47 5.97
N ALA A 32 -9.41 3.56 6.30
CA ALA A 32 -8.12 3.52 7.01
C ALA A 32 -8.25 2.79 8.35
N ARG A 33 -9.30 3.10 9.11
CA ARG A 33 -9.58 2.47 10.41
C ARG A 33 -9.85 0.96 10.25
N MET A 34 -10.72 0.59 9.32
CA MET A 34 -11.03 -0.83 9.06
C MET A 34 -9.78 -1.62 8.66
N HIS A 35 -8.90 -1.03 7.82
CA HIS A 35 -7.64 -1.65 7.45
C HIS A 35 -6.74 -1.86 8.67
N TYR A 36 -6.65 -0.85 9.54
CA TYR A 36 -5.81 -0.89 10.74
C TYR A 36 -6.32 -1.96 11.70
N ASP A 37 -7.61 -1.92 12.05
CA ASP A 37 -8.22 -2.86 12.99
C ASP A 37 -7.99 -4.30 12.50
N LEU A 38 -8.35 -4.58 11.24
CA LEU A 38 -8.24 -5.93 10.68
C LEU A 38 -6.80 -6.47 10.68
N LEU A 39 -5.81 -5.67 10.25
CA LEU A 39 -4.43 -6.14 10.11
C LEU A 39 -3.60 -6.05 11.40
N SER A 40 -4.05 -5.26 12.38
CA SER A 40 -3.42 -5.21 13.71
C SER A 40 -3.92 -6.32 14.61
N GLU A 41 -5.19 -6.71 14.50
CA GLU A 41 -5.78 -7.85 15.22
C GLU A 41 -5.36 -9.19 14.61
N HIS A 42 -5.22 -9.25 13.28
CA HIS A 42 -4.96 -10.49 12.54
C HIS A 42 -3.71 -10.41 11.63
N PRO A 43 -2.51 -10.18 12.20
CA PRO A 43 -1.29 -10.09 11.41
C PRO A 43 -0.98 -11.43 10.72
N TYR A 44 -0.75 -11.38 9.40
CA TYR A 44 -0.53 -12.54 8.55
C TYR A 44 -1.67 -13.57 8.55
N GLU A 45 -2.91 -13.15 8.77
CA GLU A 45 -4.07 -14.02 8.57
C GLU A 45 -4.59 -13.93 7.14
N TYR A 46 -4.81 -12.70 6.67
CA TYR A 46 -5.40 -12.39 5.38
C TYR A 46 -4.34 -12.23 4.29
N ASP A 47 -4.60 -12.79 3.11
CA ASP A 47 -3.94 -12.37 1.88
C ASP A 47 -4.69 -11.19 1.23
N LEU A 48 -4.22 -10.70 0.09
CA LEU A 48 -4.77 -9.49 -0.54
C LEU A 48 -6.24 -9.62 -0.92
N ASP A 49 -6.65 -10.78 -1.42
CA ASP A 49 -8.01 -11.01 -1.91
C ASP A 49 -8.98 -11.15 -0.73
N ALA A 50 -8.62 -11.98 0.26
CA ALA A 50 -9.40 -12.13 1.48
C ALA A 50 -9.52 -10.81 2.26
N PHE A 51 -8.42 -10.06 2.36
CA PHE A 51 -8.41 -8.74 2.99
C PHE A 51 -9.36 -7.77 2.30
N ASN A 52 -9.26 -7.63 0.97
CA ASN A 52 -10.11 -6.70 0.22
C ASN A 52 -11.59 -7.09 0.31
N PHE A 53 -11.89 -8.39 0.26
CA PHE A 53 -13.25 -8.89 0.38
C PHE A 53 -13.83 -8.63 1.78
N GLU A 54 -13.06 -8.90 2.84
CA GLU A 54 -13.47 -8.62 4.22
C GLU A 54 -13.79 -7.13 4.43
N ILE A 55 -12.91 -6.24 3.96
CA ILE A 55 -13.16 -4.78 4.02
C ILE A 55 -14.43 -4.41 3.25
N TRP A 56 -14.66 -4.98 2.07
CA TRP A 56 -15.86 -4.72 1.30
C TRP A 56 -17.13 -5.22 2.00
N CYS A 57 -17.13 -6.44 2.55
CA CYS A 57 -18.25 -6.98 3.32
C CYS A 57 -18.59 -6.08 4.51
N ARG A 58 -17.59 -5.68 5.31
CA ARG A 58 -17.78 -4.76 6.46
C ARG A 58 -18.36 -3.41 6.03
N ARG A 59 -17.91 -2.88 4.90
CA ARG A 59 -18.40 -1.58 4.37
C ARG A 59 -19.84 -1.62 3.90
N ASN A 60 -20.27 -2.77 3.38
CA ASN A 60 -21.63 -2.95 2.84
C ASN A 60 -22.55 -3.68 3.82
N ALA A 61 -22.08 -3.95 5.05
CA ALA A 61 -22.80 -4.69 6.07
C ALA A 61 -23.35 -6.04 5.58
N ILE A 62 -22.55 -6.76 4.77
CA ILE A 62 -22.92 -8.07 4.22
C ILE A 62 -22.84 -9.12 5.33
N PRO A 63 -23.96 -9.79 5.67
CA PRO A 63 -23.96 -10.87 6.64
C PRO A 63 -23.17 -12.08 6.14
N ASP A 64 -22.63 -12.88 7.06
CA ASP A 64 -21.79 -14.04 6.73
C ASP A 64 -22.49 -15.05 5.81
N GLN A 65 -23.79 -15.29 6.03
CA GLN A 65 -24.57 -16.21 5.18
C GLN A 65 -24.73 -15.73 3.73
N ASP A 66 -24.55 -14.44 3.45
CA ASP A 66 -24.75 -13.86 2.13
C ASP A 66 -23.43 -13.64 1.38
N ARG A 67 -22.28 -13.81 2.05
CA ARG A 67 -20.96 -13.52 1.48
C ARG A 67 -20.68 -14.33 0.22
N ASP A 68 -21.02 -15.61 0.22
CA ASP A 68 -20.74 -16.51 -0.91
C ASP A 68 -21.43 -16.05 -2.20
N HIS A 69 -22.61 -15.45 -2.10
CA HIS A 69 -23.33 -14.89 -3.25
C HIS A 69 -22.63 -13.67 -3.86
N HIS A 70 -21.77 -12.99 -3.11
CA HIS A 70 -21.09 -11.76 -3.54
C HIS A 70 -19.66 -11.98 -4.04
N GLN A 71 -19.02 -13.12 -3.74
CA GLN A 71 -17.62 -13.35 -4.07
C GLN A 71 -17.34 -13.23 -5.58
N ALA A 72 -18.10 -13.92 -6.42
CA ALA A 72 -17.88 -13.92 -7.87
C ALA A 72 -18.00 -12.50 -8.47
N ALA A 73 -19.02 -11.75 -8.06
CA ALA A 73 -19.23 -10.38 -8.49
C ALA A 73 -18.10 -9.45 -8.00
N PHE A 74 -17.64 -9.63 -6.77
CA PHE A 74 -16.56 -8.84 -6.20
C PHE A 74 -15.24 -9.06 -6.95
N PHE A 75 -14.85 -10.31 -7.16
CA PHE A 75 -13.58 -10.66 -7.81
C PHE A 75 -13.58 -10.51 -9.34
N SER A 76 -14.72 -10.19 -9.96
CA SER A 76 -14.80 -9.81 -11.38
C SER A 76 -14.06 -8.49 -11.69
N LYS A 77 -13.75 -7.70 -10.67
CA LYS A 77 -13.05 -6.41 -10.77
C LYS A 77 -11.68 -6.49 -10.09
N GLY A 78 -10.72 -5.71 -10.59
CA GLY A 78 -9.41 -5.57 -9.95
C GLY A 78 -9.50 -4.80 -8.63
N HIS A 79 -8.75 -5.26 -7.63
CA HIS A 79 -8.71 -4.65 -6.30
C HIS A 79 -7.33 -4.05 -5.98
N PRO A 80 -7.28 -2.94 -5.22
CA PRO A 80 -6.02 -2.28 -4.90
C PRO A 80 -5.17 -3.10 -3.93
N CYS A 81 -3.85 -3.01 -4.09
CA CYS A 81 -2.90 -3.51 -3.09
C CYS A 81 -2.63 -2.48 -1.99
N MET A 82 -1.87 -2.87 -0.96
CA MET A 82 -1.56 -1.99 0.17
C MET A 82 -0.76 -0.75 -0.21
N ARG A 83 -0.17 -0.68 -1.41
CA ARG A 83 0.45 0.56 -1.92
C ARG A 83 -0.55 1.71 -2.05
N ALA A 84 -1.84 1.42 -2.27
CA ALA A 84 -2.88 2.44 -2.37
C ALA A 84 -3.61 2.69 -1.04
N SER A 85 -3.29 1.93 0.02
CA SER A 85 -3.98 2.05 1.31
C SER A 85 -3.70 3.40 2.00
N PRO A 86 -4.69 4.05 2.61
CA PRO A 86 -4.46 5.23 3.46
C PRO A 86 -3.41 4.99 4.55
N LEU A 87 -3.25 3.75 5.02
CA LEU A 87 -2.26 3.39 6.03
C LEU A 87 -0.83 3.68 5.59
N THR A 88 -0.49 3.25 4.38
CA THR A 88 0.85 3.40 3.78
C THR A 88 1.05 4.77 3.16
N LYS A 89 -0.03 5.43 2.75
CA LYS A 89 0.03 6.77 2.16
C LYS A 89 0.20 7.89 3.20
N THR A 90 -0.60 7.88 4.26
CA THR A 90 -0.70 9.06 5.15
C THR A 90 -0.64 8.76 6.65
N HIS A 91 -0.77 7.51 7.08
CA HIS A 91 -0.85 7.17 8.51
C HIS A 91 0.44 6.55 9.08
N GLY A 92 1.54 6.54 8.32
CA GLY A 92 2.83 6.12 8.86
C GLY A 92 2.97 4.61 9.09
N PHE A 93 2.22 3.77 8.38
CA PHE A 93 2.35 2.31 8.47
C PHE A 93 2.92 1.71 7.18
N GLY A 94 3.95 0.89 7.29
CA GLY A 94 4.35 -0.03 6.23
C GLY A 94 3.46 -1.27 6.21
N ALA A 95 3.43 -1.96 5.08
CA ALA A 95 2.71 -3.24 4.94
C ALA A 95 3.64 -4.31 4.39
N HIS A 96 3.69 -5.46 5.04
CA HIS A 96 4.51 -6.59 4.62
C HIS A 96 3.64 -7.73 4.11
N TYR A 97 4.00 -8.24 2.93
CA TYR A 97 3.51 -9.49 2.38
C TYR A 97 4.55 -10.57 2.63
N ASN A 98 4.24 -11.57 3.46
CA ASN A 98 5.17 -12.69 3.70
C ASN A 98 5.29 -13.61 2.46
N GLY A 99 6.07 -14.69 2.58
CA GLY A 99 6.23 -15.68 1.50
C GLY A 99 4.95 -16.37 1.05
N SER A 100 3.94 -16.43 1.92
CA SER A 100 2.59 -16.93 1.60
C SER A 100 1.64 -15.84 1.10
N GLY A 101 2.13 -14.60 0.95
CA GLY A 101 1.37 -13.42 0.50
C GLY A 101 0.35 -12.89 1.51
N LYS A 102 0.48 -13.27 2.79
CA LYS A 102 -0.34 -12.77 3.88
C LYS A 102 0.20 -11.45 4.41
N ILE A 103 -0.68 -10.61 4.92
CA ILE A 103 -0.41 -9.19 5.17
C ILE A 103 -0.26 -8.91 6.67
N ALA A 104 0.76 -8.14 7.04
CA ALA A 104 0.84 -7.47 8.35
C ALA A 104 1.25 -6.00 8.17
N ILE A 105 0.91 -5.15 9.15
CA ILE A 105 1.28 -3.73 9.15
C ILE A 105 2.27 -3.40 10.26
N TYR A 106 3.16 -2.45 10.00
CA TYR A 106 4.20 -2.03 10.95
C TYR A 106 4.30 -0.51 10.97
N PRO A 107 4.27 0.14 12.14
CA PRO A 107 4.41 1.59 12.21
C PRO A 107 5.86 1.99 11.89
N VAL A 108 6.05 3.12 11.21
CA VAL A 108 7.34 3.55 10.64
C VAL A 108 8.45 3.74 11.68
N ASP A 109 8.06 4.06 12.91
CA ASP A 109 8.92 4.23 14.09
C ASP A 109 9.31 2.91 14.76
N SER A 110 8.80 1.76 14.30
CA SER A 110 9.14 0.47 14.89
C SER A 110 10.47 -0.13 14.38
N LYS A 111 11.14 -0.88 15.25
CA LYS A 111 12.30 -1.71 14.87
C LYS A 111 11.95 -2.74 13.80
N ALA A 112 10.74 -3.30 13.83
CA ALA A 112 10.27 -4.28 12.85
C ALA A 112 10.15 -3.67 11.44
N TYR A 113 9.66 -2.44 11.33
CA TYR A 113 9.64 -1.70 10.07
C TYR A 113 11.05 -1.56 9.47
N GLN A 114 12.02 -1.14 10.29
CA GLN A 114 13.41 -0.99 9.85
C GLN A 114 14.03 -2.33 9.47
N LYS A 115 13.72 -3.41 10.19
CA LYS A 115 14.18 -4.75 9.85
C LYS A 115 13.67 -5.17 8.47
N LEU A 116 12.36 -5.06 8.24
CA LEU A 116 11.73 -5.47 6.97
C LEU A 116 12.17 -4.61 5.78
N LEU A 117 12.44 -3.32 6.02
CA LEU A 117 12.96 -2.40 5.01
C LEU A 117 14.37 -2.78 4.54
N ASN A 118 15.19 -3.33 5.43
CA ASN A 118 16.59 -3.67 5.15
C ASN A 118 16.80 -5.18 4.94
N ASP A 119 15.72 -5.98 4.94
CA ASP A 119 15.76 -7.41 4.74
C ASP A 119 15.98 -7.72 3.24
N PRO A 120 17.09 -8.36 2.86
CA PRO A 120 17.39 -8.66 1.46
C PRO A 120 16.40 -9.64 0.81
N GLU A 121 15.67 -10.42 1.61
CA GLU A 121 14.64 -11.33 1.11
C GLU A 121 13.37 -10.58 0.68
N ASN A 122 13.22 -9.31 1.10
CA ASN A 122 12.06 -8.51 0.80
C ASN A 122 12.30 -7.57 -0.38
N ARG A 123 11.40 -7.67 -1.37
CA ARG A 123 11.25 -6.63 -2.38
C ARG A 123 10.62 -5.39 -1.74
N VAL A 124 11.35 -4.28 -1.70
CA VAL A 124 10.83 -3.03 -1.15
C VAL A 124 10.10 -2.22 -2.22
N GLU A 125 8.84 -1.89 -1.94
CA GLU A 125 7.97 -1.09 -2.80
C GLU A 125 7.54 0.20 -2.09
N MET A 126 7.43 1.28 -2.83
CA MET A 126 6.93 2.55 -2.28
C MET A 126 5.40 2.64 -2.41
N ALA A 127 4.74 3.09 -1.34
CA ALA A 127 3.31 3.44 -1.41
C ALA A 127 3.06 4.53 -2.46
N MET A 128 1.84 4.59 -2.96
CA MET A 128 1.43 5.60 -3.92
C MET A 128 1.36 6.96 -3.26
N ARG A 129 1.71 8.02 -4.01
CA ARG A 129 1.60 9.40 -3.52
C ARG A 129 0.16 9.81 -3.25
N SER A 130 -0.01 10.69 -2.28
CA SER A 130 -1.32 11.30 -1.98
C SER A 130 -1.54 12.55 -2.81
N LYS A 131 -0.48 13.34 -3.02
CA LYS A 131 -0.52 14.53 -3.86
C LYS A 131 -0.30 14.14 -5.32
N ARG A 132 -1.12 14.69 -6.22
CA ARG A 132 -0.86 14.62 -7.66
C ARG A 132 0.47 15.35 -7.91
N PRO A 133 1.42 14.78 -8.68
CA PRO A 133 2.61 15.52 -9.06
C PRO A 133 2.19 16.81 -9.76
N ASP A 134 2.86 17.92 -9.45
CA ASP A 134 2.70 19.15 -10.23
C ASP A 134 3.13 18.87 -11.68
N ALA A 135 2.47 19.50 -12.67
CA ALA A 135 2.72 19.26 -14.09
C ALA A 135 4.20 19.45 -14.49
N SER A 136 4.93 20.30 -13.77
CA SER A 136 6.37 20.52 -13.92
C SER A 136 7.24 19.28 -13.60
N THR A 137 6.77 18.39 -12.72
CA THR A 137 7.51 17.17 -12.31
C THR A 137 7.35 16.04 -13.33
N GLN A 138 6.32 16.10 -14.18
CA GLN A 138 6.03 15.06 -15.18
C GLN A 138 6.98 15.14 -16.38
N LEU A 139 7.46 16.34 -16.76
CA LEU A 139 8.37 16.56 -17.89
C LEU A 139 9.79 16.03 -17.66
N ALA A 140 10.24 15.93 -16.41
CA ALA A 140 11.58 15.42 -16.07
C ALA A 140 11.73 13.90 -16.24
N ARG A 141 10.63 13.17 -16.46
CA ARG A 141 10.63 11.69 -16.52
C ARG A 141 10.56 11.10 -17.94
N THR A 142 10.39 11.93 -18.97
CA THR A 142 10.14 11.48 -20.36
C THR A 142 11.30 11.64 -21.34
N HIS A 143 12.51 12.01 -20.91
CA HIS A 143 13.66 12.10 -21.81
C HIS A 143 14.74 11.05 -21.48
N PRO A 144 14.83 9.93 -22.23
CA PRO A 144 16.08 9.17 -22.28
C PRO A 144 17.10 10.03 -23.05
N GLY A 145 18.30 10.17 -22.49
CA GLY A 145 19.30 11.14 -22.89
C GLY A 145 19.57 11.17 -24.41
N ARG A 146 19.39 12.35 -25.00
CA ARG A 146 19.96 12.67 -26.32
C ARG A 146 21.42 13.06 -26.08
N ARG A 147 22.35 12.15 -26.36
CA ARG A 147 23.78 12.50 -26.49
C ARG A 147 23.90 13.57 -27.56
N VAL A 148 24.32 14.77 -27.17
CA VAL A 148 24.82 15.79 -28.09
C VAL A 148 26.27 15.43 -28.43
N HIS A 149 26.49 14.97 -29.65
CA HIS A 149 27.83 14.95 -30.23
C HIS A 149 28.25 16.40 -30.50
N ALA A 150 29.33 16.84 -29.85
CA ALA A 150 29.98 18.10 -30.15
C ALA A 150 30.63 18.03 -31.54
N PRO A 151 30.51 19.06 -32.39
CA PRO A 151 31.31 19.13 -33.61
C PRO A 151 32.76 19.48 -33.24
N GLN A 152 33.68 18.61 -33.63
CA GLN A 152 35.11 18.94 -33.64
C GLN A 152 35.36 19.92 -34.77
N SER A 153 35.77 21.13 -34.42
CA SER A 153 36.37 22.11 -35.30
C SER A 153 37.87 22.13 -35.03
N HIS A 154 38.69 21.71 -36.01
CA HIS A 154 40.08 22.14 -36.10
C HIS A 154 40.54 22.13 -37.56
N ALA A 155 40.99 23.33 -37.97
CA ALA A 155 42.02 23.68 -38.95
C ALA A 155 42.03 23.00 -40.32
#